data_AF-W2D1T3-F1
#
_entry.id   AF-W2D1T3-F1
#
_cell.length_a   1.000
_cell.length_b   1.000
_cell.length_c   1.000
_cell.angle_alpha   90.00
_cell.angle_beta   90.00
_cell.angle_gamma   90.00
#
_symmetry.space_group_name_H-M   'P 1'
#
loop_
_entity.id
_entity.type
_entity.pdbx_description
1 polymer ?
#
loop_
_entity_poly.entity_id
_entity_poly.type
_entity_poly.pdbx_seq_one_letter_code
_entity_poly.pdbx_strand_id
1 'polypeptide(L)'
;PEGTRWVGGEFHPQRCMALLNMYLMAIYGQKNWVREFYNNQVYLNRKAIEEAKIDLGEIQARAATFLQEFSGVERVTTDMTLRSGVWNENVIDLSRGTYRGRRGDLMLALSPGWTVVNDDNAKDRPKVVRNQAVPTPVIFFGNGIKPQHIYREVKAVEIAPTVTHVMRIRSPNAGDALPIPEIR
;
A
#
# COMPACT_ATOMS: atom_id res chain seq x y z
N PRO A 1 36.35 10.73 -4.55
CA PRO A 1 35.58 9.47 -4.60
C PRO A 1 34.48 9.57 -5.65
N GLU A 2 34.82 9.18 -6.88
CA GLU A 2 33.87 8.99 -7.97
C GLU A 2 32.90 7.86 -7.61
N GLY A 3 31.61 8.05 -7.88
CA GLY A 3 30.65 6.94 -7.89
C GLY A 3 29.68 6.82 -6.73
N THR A 4 29.18 7.92 -6.16
CA THR A 4 27.89 7.87 -5.44
C THR A 4 26.79 7.64 -6.49
N ARG A 5 26.60 6.37 -6.91
CA ARG A 5 25.42 5.96 -7.68
C ARG A 5 24.21 6.36 -6.86
N TRP A 6 23.41 7.27 -7.37
CA TRP A 6 22.05 7.46 -6.90
C TRP A 6 21.39 6.08 -6.89
N VAL A 7 20.88 5.64 -5.74
CA VAL A 7 20.31 4.28 -5.56
C VAL A 7 18.95 4.12 -6.27
N GLY A 8 18.72 4.90 -7.32
CA GLY A 8 17.49 4.94 -8.09
C GLY A 8 17.59 4.12 -9.38
N GLY A 9 16.47 3.50 -9.73
CA GLY A 9 16.26 2.83 -11.02
C GLY A 9 14.84 3.09 -11.52
N GLU A 10 14.54 2.62 -12.72
CA GLU A 10 13.19 2.65 -13.29
C GLU A 10 12.50 1.30 -13.05
N PHE A 11 11.31 1.35 -12.46
CA PHE A 11 10.44 0.19 -12.32
C PHE A 11 9.31 0.31 -13.36
N HIS A 12 9.22 -0.67 -14.25
CA HIS A 12 8.18 -0.74 -15.28
C HIS A 12 7.14 -1.81 -14.91
N PRO A 13 5.96 -1.42 -14.37
CA PRO A 13 4.99 -2.38 -13.87
C PRO A 13 4.47 -3.33 -14.93
N GLN A 14 4.21 -2.85 -16.15
CA GLN A 14 3.65 -3.64 -17.25
C GLN A 14 4.60 -4.78 -17.64
N ARG A 15 5.90 -4.48 -17.74
CA ARG A 15 6.94 -5.49 -18.03
C ARG A 15 7.03 -6.52 -16.91
N CYS A 16 6.98 -6.06 -15.66
CA CYS A 16 6.96 -6.92 -14.49
C CYS A 16 5.74 -7.86 -14.49
N MET A 17 4.54 -7.35 -14.80
CA MET A 17 3.32 -8.15 -14.87
C MET A 17 3.33 -9.14 -16.03
N ALA A 18 3.84 -8.74 -17.20
CA ALA A 18 3.98 -9.64 -18.34
C ALA A 18 4.90 -10.81 -18.00
N LEU A 19 6.05 -10.54 -17.35
CA LEU A 19 6.98 -11.57 -16.91
C LEU A 19 6.38 -12.47 -15.83
N LEU A 20 5.64 -11.91 -14.86
CA LEU A 20 4.91 -12.70 -13.87
C LEU A 20 3.89 -13.62 -14.53
N ASN A 21 3.13 -13.11 -15.50
CA ASN A 21 2.15 -13.93 -16.21
C ASN A 21 2.83 -15.05 -17.02
N MET A 22 3.96 -14.78 -17.69
CA MET A 22 4.75 -15.79 -18.38
C MET A 22 5.27 -16.87 -17.42
N TYR A 23 5.79 -16.47 -16.26
CA TYR A 23 6.23 -17.39 -15.22
C TYR A 23 5.08 -18.30 -14.74
N LEU A 24 3.91 -17.72 -14.44
CA LEU A 24 2.75 -18.50 -14.02
C LEU A 24 2.21 -19.40 -15.15
N MET A 25 2.30 -18.98 -16.42
CA MET A 25 1.92 -19.80 -17.56
C MET A 25 2.81 -21.04 -17.71
N ALA A 26 4.12 -20.92 -17.44
CA ALA A 26 5.04 -22.04 -17.50
C ALA A 26 4.77 -23.09 -16.42
N ILE A 27 4.27 -22.69 -15.25
CA ILE A 27 4.01 -23.58 -14.11
C ILE A 27 2.60 -24.17 -14.17
N TYR A 28 1.60 -23.33 -14.44
CA TYR A 28 0.18 -23.67 -14.28
C TYR A 28 -0.57 -23.83 -15.60
N GLY A 29 0.09 -23.57 -16.73
CA GLY A 29 -0.48 -23.73 -18.07
C GLY A 29 -0.86 -22.41 -18.74
N GLN A 30 -1.17 -22.50 -20.04
CA GLN A 30 -1.41 -21.36 -20.94
C GLN A 30 -2.78 -20.69 -20.68
N LYS A 31 -2.87 -19.93 -19.59
CA LYS A 31 -4.01 -19.06 -19.23
C LYS A 31 -3.49 -17.69 -18.82
N ASN A 32 -4.35 -16.68 -18.86
CA ASN A 32 -4.02 -15.39 -18.27
C ASN A 32 -4.25 -15.42 -16.75
N TRP A 33 -3.17 -15.44 -15.99
CA TRP A 33 -3.14 -15.54 -14.52
C TRP A 33 -3.14 -14.18 -13.84
N VAL A 34 -2.59 -13.15 -14.49
CA VAL A 34 -2.56 -11.78 -13.97
C VAL A 34 -3.66 -10.97 -14.66
N ARG A 35 -4.60 -10.43 -13.88
CA ARG A 35 -5.69 -9.62 -14.41
C ARG A 35 -5.24 -8.19 -14.65
N GLU A 36 -4.62 -7.59 -13.64
CA GLU A 36 -4.31 -6.15 -13.65
C GLU A 36 -3.26 -5.81 -12.58
N PHE A 37 -2.58 -4.68 -12.78
CA PHE A 37 -1.77 -4.01 -11.77
C PHE A 37 -2.27 -2.59 -11.56
N TYR A 38 -2.58 -2.25 -10.32
CA TYR A 38 -3.07 -0.92 -9.97
C TYR A 38 -2.62 -0.51 -8.57
N ASN A 39 -2.13 0.73 -8.44
CA ASN A 39 -1.69 1.30 -7.16
C ASN A 39 -0.75 0.39 -6.36
N ASN A 40 0.27 -0.17 -7.03
CA ASN A 40 1.22 -1.12 -6.47
C ASN A 40 0.60 -2.43 -5.97
N GLN A 41 -0.58 -2.80 -6.47
CA GLN A 41 -1.26 -4.05 -6.16
C GLN A 41 -1.43 -4.88 -7.42
N VAL A 42 -1.14 -6.16 -7.33
CA VAL A 42 -1.40 -7.15 -8.39
C VAL A 42 -2.72 -7.83 -8.09
N TYR A 43 -3.57 -7.90 -9.11
CA TYR A 43 -4.82 -8.62 -9.08
C TYR A 43 -4.67 -9.89 -9.92
N LEU A 44 -4.76 -11.05 -9.29
CA LEU A 44 -4.72 -12.34 -9.97
C LEU A 44 -6.11 -12.68 -10.53
N ASN A 45 -6.13 -13.47 -11.58
CA ASN A 45 -7.36 -13.96 -12.18
C ASN A 45 -7.94 -15.10 -11.34
N ARG A 46 -8.72 -14.74 -10.32
CA ARG A 46 -9.34 -15.70 -9.38
C ARG A 46 -10.21 -16.75 -10.09
N LYS A 47 -10.89 -16.39 -11.19
CA LYS A 47 -11.70 -17.36 -11.97
C LYS A 47 -10.81 -18.44 -12.60
N ALA A 48 -9.71 -18.03 -13.23
CA ALA A 48 -8.77 -18.98 -13.84
C ALA A 48 -8.11 -19.90 -12.81
N ILE A 49 -7.80 -19.37 -11.62
CA ILE A 49 -7.24 -20.12 -10.49
C ILE A 49 -8.23 -21.18 -9.98
N GLU A 50 -9.49 -20.78 -9.79
CA GLU A 50 -10.56 -21.67 -9.33
C GLU A 50 -10.86 -22.78 -10.34
N GLU A 51 -10.97 -22.46 -11.63
CA GLU A 51 -11.16 -23.44 -12.71
C GLU A 51 -10.01 -24.45 -12.79
N ALA A 52 -8.78 -24.01 -12.55
CA ALA A 52 -7.60 -24.86 -12.55
C ALA A 52 -7.43 -25.64 -11.24
N LYS A 53 -8.31 -25.40 -10.24
CA LYS A 53 -8.26 -26.03 -8.90
C LYS A 53 -6.92 -25.81 -8.18
N ILE A 54 -6.32 -24.64 -8.38
CA ILE A 54 -5.06 -24.25 -7.74
C ILE A 54 -5.39 -23.56 -6.41
N ASP A 55 -4.62 -23.86 -5.36
CA ASP A 55 -4.75 -23.14 -4.09
C ASP A 55 -4.32 -21.67 -4.24
N LEU A 56 -5.17 -20.76 -3.76
CA LEU A 56 -4.91 -19.32 -3.88
C LEU A 56 -3.68 -18.89 -3.05
N GLY A 57 -3.45 -19.52 -1.90
CA GLY A 57 -2.29 -19.26 -1.06
C GLY A 57 -1.00 -19.68 -1.74
N GLU A 58 -0.99 -20.85 -2.38
CA GLU A 58 0.17 -21.37 -3.10
C GLU A 58 0.58 -20.45 -4.27
N ILE A 59 -0.37 -20.07 -5.13
CA ILE A 59 -0.06 -19.21 -6.27
C ILE A 59 0.37 -17.81 -5.81
N GLN A 60 -0.25 -17.26 -4.77
CA GLN A 60 0.19 -15.99 -4.17
C GLN A 60 1.62 -16.10 -3.62
N ALA A 61 1.98 -17.18 -2.94
CA ALA A 61 3.32 -17.37 -2.38
C ALA A 61 4.38 -17.48 -3.48
N ARG A 62 4.11 -18.24 -4.55
CA ARG A 62 5.04 -18.36 -5.69
C ARG A 62 5.19 -17.04 -6.44
N ALA A 63 4.09 -16.34 -6.68
CA ALA A 63 4.10 -15.04 -7.33
C ALA A 63 4.83 -13.99 -6.48
N ALA A 64 4.64 -13.99 -5.17
CA ALA A 64 5.37 -13.12 -4.25
C ALA A 64 6.88 -13.37 -4.31
N THR A 65 7.29 -14.64 -4.27
CA THR A 65 8.71 -15.03 -4.36
C THR A 65 9.32 -14.56 -5.69
N PHE A 66 8.64 -14.80 -6.81
CA PHE A 66 9.11 -14.35 -8.13
C PHE A 66 9.23 -12.82 -8.22
N LEU A 67 8.25 -12.09 -7.70
CA LEU A 67 8.25 -10.62 -7.73
C LEU A 67 9.32 -10.01 -6.81
N GLN A 68 9.73 -10.69 -5.74
CA GLN A 68 10.78 -10.22 -4.84
C GLN A 68 12.17 -10.20 -5.51
N GLU A 69 12.39 -11.01 -6.55
CA GLU A 69 13.66 -11.04 -7.30
C GLU A 69 13.83 -9.84 -8.25
N PHE A 70 12.78 -9.04 -8.47
CA PHE A 70 12.87 -7.88 -9.34
C PHE A 70 13.65 -6.76 -8.67
N SER A 71 14.57 -6.16 -9.42
CA SER A 71 15.26 -4.95 -8.98
C SER A 71 14.26 -3.85 -8.67
N GLY A 72 14.42 -3.22 -7.51
CA GLY A 72 13.56 -2.14 -7.05
C GLY A 72 12.33 -2.59 -6.28
N VAL A 73 12.03 -3.89 -6.22
CA VAL A 73 11.04 -4.44 -5.29
C VAL A 73 11.71 -4.68 -3.94
N GLU A 74 11.29 -3.95 -2.91
CA GLU A 74 11.78 -4.13 -1.54
C GLU A 74 11.03 -5.27 -0.83
N ARG A 75 9.72 -5.36 -1.08
CA ARG A 75 8.85 -6.33 -0.40
C ARG A 75 7.64 -6.64 -1.23
N VAL A 76 7.16 -7.88 -1.11
CA VAL A 76 5.86 -8.29 -1.64
C VAL A 76 5.05 -8.90 -0.51
N THR A 77 3.91 -8.28 -0.21
CA THR A 77 2.98 -8.75 0.83
C THR A 77 1.79 -9.43 0.15
N THR A 78 1.44 -10.65 0.56
CA THR A 78 0.25 -11.33 0.04
C THR A 78 -1.00 -10.92 0.83
N ASP A 79 -2.17 -10.95 0.18
CA ASP A 79 -3.45 -10.76 0.88
C ASP A 79 -3.65 -11.84 1.96
N MET A 80 -3.17 -13.06 1.71
CA MET A 80 -3.24 -14.17 2.68
C MET A 80 -2.44 -13.86 3.96
N THR A 81 -1.22 -13.33 3.86
CA THR A 81 -0.42 -12.92 5.03
C THR A 81 -1.16 -11.86 5.85
N LEU A 82 -1.77 -10.88 5.19
CA LEU A 82 -2.55 -9.84 5.86
C LEU A 82 -3.81 -10.38 6.54
N ARG A 83 -4.43 -11.45 6.02
CA ARG A 83 -5.56 -12.13 6.65
C ARG A 83 -5.14 -13.00 7.84
N SER A 84 -3.97 -13.62 7.77
CA SER A 84 -3.47 -14.54 8.79
C SER A 84 -3.16 -13.88 10.13
N GLY A 85 -3.03 -12.55 10.17
CA GLY A 85 -2.75 -11.81 11.40
C GLY A 85 -1.28 -11.79 11.82
N VAL A 86 -0.38 -12.44 11.06
CA VAL A 86 1.07 -12.35 11.28
C VAL A 86 1.57 -11.01 10.77
N TRP A 87 1.41 -9.97 11.59
CA TRP A 87 1.75 -8.60 11.22
C TRP A 87 3.01 -8.13 11.94
N ASN A 88 3.93 -7.52 11.20
CA ASN A 88 4.93 -6.61 11.76
C ASN A 88 4.44 -5.16 11.60
N GLU A 89 5.09 -4.20 12.26
CA GLU A 89 4.66 -2.78 12.25
C GLU A 89 4.39 -2.25 10.83
N ASN A 90 5.25 -2.61 9.87
CA ASN A 90 5.11 -2.18 8.48
C ASN A 90 3.90 -2.81 7.75
N VAL A 91 3.48 -4.01 8.14
CA VAL A 91 2.35 -4.75 7.53
C VAL A 91 1.01 -4.28 8.10
N ILE A 92 0.99 -3.80 9.35
CA ILE A 92 -0.21 -3.27 10.01
C ILE A 92 -0.73 -2.04 9.26
N ASP A 93 0.15 -1.10 8.92
CA ASP A 93 -0.26 0.13 8.24
C ASP A 93 -0.79 -0.16 6.84
N LEU A 94 -0.19 -1.10 6.12
CA LEU A 94 -0.71 -1.59 4.85
C LEU A 94 -2.09 -2.23 5.02
N SER A 95 -2.31 -3.00 6.09
CA SER A 95 -3.63 -3.59 6.37
C SER A 95 -4.68 -2.51 6.67
N ARG A 96 -4.34 -1.45 7.42
CA ARG A 96 -5.26 -0.36 7.75
C ARG A 96 -5.55 0.54 6.56
N GLY A 97 -4.54 0.78 5.71
CA GLY A 97 -4.64 1.60 4.51
C GLY A 97 -5.33 0.94 3.32
N THR A 98 -5.73 -0.33 3.44
CA THR A 98 -6.34 -1.09 2.34
C THR A 98 -7.70 -1.70 2.72
N TYR A 99 -8.67 -1.60 1.80
CA TYR A 99 -9.98 -2.19 2.01
C TYR A 99 -10.00 -3.66 1.61
N ARG A 100 -10.26 -4.57 2.56
CA ARG A 100 -10.23 -6.04 2.37
C ARG A 100 -11.03 -6.54 1.16
N GLY A 101 -12.15 -5.89 0.83
CA GLY A 101 -13.03 -6.31 -0.28
C GLY A 101 -12.55 -5.91 -1.68
N ARG A 102 -11.61 -4.96 -1.79
CA ARG A 102 -11.08 -4.46 -3.08
C ARG A 102 -9.56 -4.51 -3.18
N ARG A 103 -8.94 -5.16 -2.21
CA ARG A 103 -7.50 -5.33 -2.11
C ARG A 103 -7.00 -6.30 -3.18
N GLY A 104 -5.84 -6.00 -3.75
CA GLY A 104 -5.14 -6.94 -4.62
C GLY A 104 -4.65 -8.16 -3.85
N ASP A 105 -4.26 -9.19 -4.61
CA ASP A 105 -3.76 -10.45 -4.09
C ASP A 105 -2.30 -10.32 -3.61
N LEU A 106 -1.54 -9.40 -4.20
CA LEU A 106 -0.15 -9.09 -3.87
C LEU A 106 0.03 -7.57 -3.82
N MET A 107 0.76 -7.05 -2.83
CA MET A 107 1.13 -5.65 -2.73
C MET A 107 2.63 -5.49 -2.78
N LEU A 108 3.09 -4.67 -3.71
CA LEU A 108 4.50 -4.38 -3.91
C LEU A 108 4.86 -3.13 -3.10
N ALA A 109 5.86 -3.26 -2.25
CA ALA A 109 6.62 -2.14 -1.73
C ALA A 109 7.87 -1.98 -2.61
N LEU A 110 7.99 -0.84 -3.27
CA LEU A 110 9.15 -0.50 -4.07
C LEU A 110 10.17 0.24 -3.22
N SER A 111 11.45 0.05 -3.54
CA SER A 111 12.55 0.71 -2.85
C SER A 111 12.50 2.23 -3.04
N PRO A 112 12.75 3.03 -1.99
CA PRO A 112 12.81 4.49 -2.11
C PRO A 112 13.83 4.95 -3.17
N GLY A 113 13.50 6.01 -3.90
CA GLY A 113 14.36 6.55 -4.97
C GLY A 113 14.16 5.89 -6.34
N TRP A 114 13.40 4.79 -6.42
CA TRP A 114 12.98 4.23 -7.70
C TRP A 114 11.89 5.08 -8.35
N THR A 115 11.87 5.11 -9.68
CA THR A 115 10.87 5.81 -10.47
C THR A 115 9.95 4.80 -11.12
N VAL A 116 8.66 4.88 -10.82
CA VAL A 116 7.64 4.06 -11.50
C VAL A 116 7.30 4.69 -12.84
N VAL A 117 7.51 3.95 -13.91
CA VAL A 117 7.27 4.37 -15.30
C VAL A 117 6.17 3.49 -15.89
N ASN A 118 5.04 4.10 -16.24
CA ASN A 118 3.94 3.41 -16.90
C ASN A 118 4.09 3.54 -18.43
N ASP A 119 4.49 2.46 -19.08
CA ASP A 119 4.75 2.45 -20.53
C ASP A 119 3.46 2.64 -21.36
N ASP A 120 2.31 2.18 -20.84
CA ASP A 120 1.02 2.14 -21.57
C ASP A 120 0.24 3.46 -21.56
N ASN A 121 0.58 4.38 -20.65
CA ASN A 121 -0.17 5.63 -20.49
C ASN A 121 0.78 6.81 -20.48
N ALA A 122 1.07 7.36 -21.66
CA ALA A 122 1.96 8.51 -21.84
C ALA A 122 1.53 9.77 -21.07
N LYS A 123 0.29 9.82 -20.55
CA LYS A 123 -0.20 10.89 -19.68
C LYS A 123 0.19 10.72 -18.21
N ASP A 124 0.53 9.50 -17.79
CA ASP A 124 1.02 9.25 -16.43
C ASP A 124 2.45 9.78 -16.31
N ARG A 125 2.63 10.69 -15.35
CA ARG A 125 3.96 11.22 -15.06
C ARG A 125 4.73 10.18 -14.25
N PRO A 126 6.01 9.90 -14.59
CA PRO A 126 6.86 9.06 -13.78
C PRO A 126 6.83 9.49 -12.31
N LYS A 127 6.59 8.55 -11.41
CA LYS A 127 6.46 8.84 -9.97
C LYS A 127 7.63 8.25 -9.21
N VAL A 128 8.38 9.11 -8.55
CA VAL A 128 9.45 8.68 -7.64
C VAL A 128 8.84 8.13 -6.36
N VAL A 129 9.26 6.93 -5.98
CA VAL A 129 8.90 6.26 -4.73
C VAL A 129 9.61 6.98 -3.58
N ARG A 130 8.82 7.43 -2.60
CA ARG A 130 9.31 8.15 -1.42
C ARG A 130 8.74 7.47 -0.18
N ASN A 131 9.61 7.07 0.73
CA ASN A 131 9.23 6.53 2.04
C ASN A 131 9.59 7.56 3.13
N GLN A 132 9.03 8.76 2.99
CA GLN A 132 9.28 9.88 3.90
C GLN A 132 8.00 10.17 4.66
N ALA A 133 8.12 10.49 5.95
CA ALA A 133 7.01 11.05 6.70
C ALA A 133 6.52 12.31 5.98
N VAL A 134 5.20 12.43 5.79
CA VAL A 134 4.59 13.60 5.17
C VAL A 134 4.07 14.49 6.31
N PRO A 135 4.84 15.49 6.78
CA PRO A 135 4.37 16.40 7.82
C PRO A 135 3.19 17.19 7.26
N THR A 136 2.00 16.94 7.82
CA THR A 136 0.78 17.62 7.41
C THR A 136 0.33 18.52 8.57
N PRO A 137 0.21 19.84 8.37
CA PRO A 137 -0.21 20.74 9.44
C PRO A 137 -1.67 20.47 9.80
N VAL A 138 -1.97 20.46 11.10
CA VAL A 138 -3.33 20.40 11.63
C VAL A 138 -3.56 21.64 12.46
N ILE A 139 -4.58 22.42 12.12
CA ILE A 139 -4.90 23.69 12.79
C ILE A 139 -6.35 23.62 13.27
N PHE A 140 -6.53 23.77 14.58
CA PHE A 140 -7.85 23.96 15.21
C PHE A 140 -8.00 25.43 15.59
N PHE A 141 -9.08 26.06 15.15
CA PHE A 141 -9.35 27.48 15.39
C PHE A 141 -10.85 27.72 15.59
N GLY A 142 -11.22 28.57 16.54
CA GLY A 142 -12.61 28.91 16.81
C GLY A 142 -12.86 29.36 18.24
N ASN A 143 -14.14 29.52 18.57
CA ASN A 143 -14.59 29.96 19.90
C ASN A 143 -14.23 28.91 20.97
N GLY A 144 -13.63 29.35 22.08
CA GLY A 144 -13.25 28.49 23.21
C GLY A 144 -11.90 27.78 23.08
N ILE A 145 -11.32 27.72 21.87
CA ILE A 145 -10.02 27.07 21.64
C ILE A 145 -8.90 28.00 22.07
N LYS A 146 -8.12 27.57 23.07
CA LYS A 146 -6.98 28.33 23.56
C LYS A 146 -5.79 28.26 22.59
N PRO A 147 -5.09 29.38 22.31
CA PRO A 147 -3.86 29.36 21.53
C PRO A 147 -2.80 28.50 22.22
N GLN A 148 -2.29 27.49 21.51
CA GLN A 148 -1.18 26.66 21.96
C GLN A 148 -0.57 25.91 20.77
N HIS A 149 0.65 25.43 20.95
CA HIS A 149 1.31 24.53 20.02
C HIS A 149 1.36 23.12 20.60
N ILE A 150 0.99 22.14 19.79
CA ILE A 150 1.08 20.72 20.14
C ILE A 150 2.32 20.17 19.43
N TYR A 151 3.34 19.82 20.21
CA TYR A 151 4.63 19.33 19.69
C TYR A 151 4.74 17.81 19.65
N ARG A 152 3.81 17.09 20.28
CA ARG A 152 3.74 15.62 20.16
C ARG A 152 3.22 15.22 18.78
N GLU A 153 3.45 13.95 18.43
CA GLU A 153 2.80 13.35 17.27
C GLU A 153 1.26 13.37 17.45
N VAL A 154 0.57 13.81 16.40
CA VAL A 154 -0.88 13.78 16.28
C VAL A 154 -1.21 12.97 15.03
N LYS A 155 -1.92 11.86 15.21
CA LYS A 155 -2.36 11.00 14.10
C LYS A 155 -3.59 11.60 13.45
N ALA A 156 -3.70 11.48 12.13
CA ALA A 156 -4.85 11.97 11.37
C ALA A 156 -6.20 11.40 11.88
N VAL A 157 -6.18 10.17 12.42
CA VAL A 157 -7.36 9.51 13.00
C VAL A 157 -7.89 10.17 14.28
N GLU A 158 -7.08 10.97 14.98
CA GLU A 158 -7.50 11.73 16.18
C GLU A 158 -8.35 12.98 15.82
N ILE A 159 -8.29 13.46 14.57
CA ILE A 159 -8.92 14.72 14.16
C ILE A 159 -10.45 14.65 14.28
N ALA A 160 -11.08 13.61 13.71
CA ALA A 160 -12.53 13.50 13.72
C ALA A 160 -13.10 13.36 15.15
N PRO A 161 -12.57 12.48 16.03
CA PRO A 161 -12.95 12.46 17.45
C PRO A 161 -12.80 13.81 18.14
N THR A 162 -11.72 14.55 17.86
CA THR A 162 -11.49 15.89 18.42
C THR A 162 -12.58 16.89 18.01
N VAL A 163 -12.92 16.95 16.72
CA VAL A 163 -13.99 17.83 16.23
C VAL A 163 -15.34 17.46 16.87
N THR A 164 -15.69 16.17 16.90
CA THR A 164 -16.95 15.73 17.50
C THR A 164 -17.04 16.02 19.00
N HIS A 165 -15.91 15.93 19.71
CA HIS A 165 -15.81 16.26 21.13
C HIS A 165 -16.10 17.74 21.38
N VAL A 166 -15.47 18.65 20.63
CA VAL A 166 -15.71 20.10 20.71
C VAL A 166 -17.17 20.44 20.38
N MET A 167 -17.74 19.78 19.37
CA MET A 167 -19.14 19.97 18.95
C MET A 167 -20.17 19.30 19.87
N ARG A 168 -19.73 18.49 20.84
CA ARG A 168 -20.61 17.69 21.73
C ARG A 168 -21.56 16.75 20.97
N ILE A 169 -21.07 16.16 19.87
CA ILE A 169 -21.78 15.12 19.11
C ILE A 169 -21.06 13.78 19.27
N ARG A 170 -21.73 12.69 18.88
CA ARG A 170 -21.14 11.34 18.94
C ARG A 170 -20.00 11.22 17.93
N SER A 171 -18.90 10.60 18.36
CA SER A 171 -17.78 10.22 17.49
C SER A 171 -18.26 9.29 16.36
N PRO A 172 -17.61 9.30 15.17
CA PRO A 172 -17.89 8.34 14.12
C PRO A 172 -17.81 6.90 14.62
N ASN A 173 -18.68 6.03 14.09
CA ASN A 173 -18.85 4.64 14.56
C ASN A 173 -17.62 3.73 14.37
N ALA A 174 -16.67 4.11 13.50
CA ALA A 174 -15.42 3.41 13.26
C ALA A 174 -14.17 4.24 13.68
N GLY A 175 -14.35 5.28 14.49
CA GLY A 175 -13.23 6.02 15.09
C GLY A 175 -12.78 5.35 16.38
N ASP A 176 -11.59 4.75 16.37
CA ASP A 176 -10.97 4.08 17.53
C ASP A 176 -10.06 5.01 18.34
N ALA A 177 -9.65 6.14 17.78
CA ALA A 177 -8.79 7.12 18.42
C ALA A 177 -9.56 8.00 19.43
N LEU A 178 -8.83 8.44 20.46
CA LEU A 178 -9.33 9.42 21.41
C LEU A 178 -9.18 10.86 20.86
N PRO A 179 -10.02 11.81 21.30
CA PRO A 179 -9.81 13.23 21.05
C PRO A 179 -8.45 13.71 21.55
N ILE A 180 -7.88 14.70 20.87
CA ILE A 180 -6.66 15.40 21.27
C ILE A 180 -6.95 16.13 22.60
N PRO A 181 -6.40 15.68 23.75
CA PRO A 181 -6.77 16.19 25.07
C PRO A 181 -6.40 17.65 25.30
N GLU A 182 -5.44 18.15 24.53
CA GLU A 182 -5.02 19.56 24.53
C GLU A 182 -6.09 20.48 23.94
N ILE A 183 -6.91 20.00 23.00
CA ILE A 183 -7.98 20.76 22.35
C ILE A 183 -9.27 20.58 23.17
N ARG A 184 -9.73 21.65 23.82
CA ARG A 184 -10.94 21.69 24.64
C ARG A 184 -11.86 22.83 24.20
#